data_AF-A0A1F3T9Y4-F1
#
_entry.id   AF-A0A1F3T9Y4-F1
#
_cell.length_a   1.000
_cell.length_b   1.000
_cell.length_c   1.000
_cell.angle_alpha   90.00
_cell.angle_beta   90.00
_cell.angle_gamma   90.00
#
_symmetry.space_group_name_H-M   'P 1'
#
loop_
_entity.id
_entity.type
_entity.pdbx_description
1 polymer ?
#
loop_
_entity_poly.entity_id
_entity_poly.type
_entity_poly.pdbx_seq_one_letter_code
_entity_poly.pdbx_strand_id
1 'polypeptide(L)'
;MITPAVDPPLWDEFQTKITSNIQAALYSRIDNEFPNTPANLASSSTYYDGSRTLWNLFELFDDATLNLTVLESYRTKATEIIARSYLEYQFPASGYTRFPHGLYLDYISSGSQRSYDALAALLVPRSGANFIVPASVDDEVRYSRDTAYAIQVYTWADKMGIPNAHPEYQLGFVDYALSHLSQWHSGNFTNPGNSNNQFKNPFMIGLTMAALIEYYNFVHQDVRIPAAIKIAVDDMWVDGSWWPDVRNPEPTGDTSSYSFFSPGYGGFRYRLLWNGTAFVPDLNALPSSPDVNADDNMLIAGAYIWYYKHSGNLIYKTRAEDIWKGWVKNGFVGYDKQFNQGMRWTYDFVRWYREGSGDVCGSSRLALCHSSSSCSAAGGNWNGLFCQKHAVYMN
;
A
#
# COMPACT_ATOMS: atom_id res chain seq x y z
N MET A 1 13.07 -17.20 -7.21
CA MET A 1 13.09 -15.85 -7.82
C MET A 1 11.73 -15.69 -8.46
N ILE A 2 11.00 -14.62 -8.15
CA ILE A 2 9.72 -14.36 -8.84
C ILE A 2 10.08 -13.67 -10.17
N THR A 3 10.23 -14.43 -11.25
CA THR A 3 10.16 -13.87 -12.61
C THR A 3 8.68 -13.74 -12.97
N PRO A 4 8.14 -12.53 -13.17
CA PRO A 4 6.75 -12.37 -13.53
C PRO A 4 6.53 -12.68 -15.02
N ALA A 5 5.31 -13.08 -15.37
CA ALA A 5 4.78 -13.04 -16.74
C ALA A 5 4.36 -11.62 -17.18
N VAL A 6 4.83 -10.59 -16.48
CA VAL A 6 4.72 -9.19 -16.90
C VAL A 6 5.71 -9.00 -18.05
N ASP A 7 5.39 -8.12 -19.00
CA ASP A 7 6.26 -7.74 -20.13
C ASP A 7 7.75 -7.71 -19.69
N PRO A 8 8.59 -8.68 -20.12
CA PRO A 8 9.93 -8.87 -19.55
C PRO A 8 10.80 -7.60 -19.55
N PRO A 9 10.80 -6.76 -20.61
CA PRO A 9 11.46 -5.45 -20.59
C PRO A 9 11.00 -4.55 -19.43
N LEU A 10 9.72 -4.56 -19.08
CA LEU A 10 9.19 -3.72 -18.01
C LEU A 10 9.59 -4.22 -16.63
N TRP A 11 9.75 -5.54 -16.46
CA TRP A 11 10.28 -6.12 -15.25
C TRP A 11 11.75 -5.78 -15.05
N ASP A 12 12.58 -5.92 -16.07
CA ASP A 12 14.01 -5.58 -16.00
C ASP A 12 14.23 -4.09 -15.68
N GLU A 13 13.40 -3.22 -16.25
CA GLU A 13 13.40 -1.79 -15.93
C GLU A 13 12.99 -1.52 -14.48
N PHE A 14 11.94 -2.20 -14.00
CA PHE A 14 11.56 -2.14 -12.59
C PHE A 14 12.73 -2.56 -11.68
N GLN A 15 13.36 -3.70 -11.96
CA GLN A 15 14.48 -4.18 -11.16
C GLN A 15 15.62 -3.16 -11.16
N THR A 16 16.00 -2.63 -12.33
CA THR A 16 17.04 -1.60 -12.46
C THR A 16 16.70 -0.35 -11.66
N LYS A 17 15.45 0.11 -11.73
CA LYS A 17 14.97 1.27 -10.99
C LYS A 17 15.09 1.09 -9.48
N ILE A 18 14.71 -0.07 -8.96
CA ILE A 18 14.79 -0.37 -7.54
C ILE A 18 16.23 -0.51 -7.06
N THR A 19 17.04 -1.32 -7.75
CA THR A 19 18.43 -1.58 -7.36
C THR A 19 19.28 -0.31 -7.39
N SER A 20 19.03 0.60 -8.33
CA SER A 20 19.76 1.86 -8.44
C SER A 20 19.41 2.89 -7.36
N ASN A 21 18.23 2.78 -6.73
CA ASN A 21 17.73 3.81 -5.79
C ASN A 21 17.66 3.36 -4.34
N ILE A 22 17.63 2.04 -4.05
CA ILE A 22 17.46 1.51 -2.69
C ILE A 22 18.47 2.06 -1.67
N GLN A 23 19.72 2.30 -2.10
CA GLN A 23 20.76 2.84 -1.23
C GLN A 23 20.41 4.25 -0.73
N ALA A 24 20.03 5.14 -1.66
CA ALA A 24 19.72 6.54 -1.34
C ALA A 24 18.35 6.68 -0.67
N ALA A 25 17.38 5.90 -1.13
CA ALA A 25 16.00 5.97 -0.65
C ALA A 25 15.83 5.37 0.75
N LEU A 26 16.48 4.24 1.06
CA LEU A 26 16.25 3.54 2.33
C LEU A 26 17.51 3.36 3.17
N TYR A 27 18.56 2.73 2.62
CA TYR A 27 19.69 2.29 3.45
C TYR A 27 20.40 3.42 4.16
N SER A 28 20.80 4.46 3.43
CA SER A 28 21.46 5.63 4.01
C SER A 28 20.59 6.35 5.02
N ARG A 29 19.27 6.28 4.89
CA ARG A 29 18.35 6.94 5.81
C ARG A 29 18.12 6.13 7.08
N ILE A 30 17.96 4.81 6.96
CA ILE A 30 17.88 3.89 8.10
C ILE A 30 19.14 3.96 8.95
N ASP A 31 20.32 4.04 8.33
CA ASP A 31 21.58 4.20 9.06
C ASP A 31 21.69 5.52 9.82
N ASN A 32 21.03 6.59 9.35
CA ASN A 32 20.96 7.86 10.07
C ASN A 32 19.95 7.83 11.24
N GLU A 33 18.95 6.95 11.18
CA GLU A 33 17.91 6.83 12.20
C GLU A 33 18.30 5.84 13.30
N PHE A 34 19.01 4.77 12.94
CA PHE A 34 19.42 3.72 13.85
C PHE A 34 20.78 4.04 14.52
N PRO A 35 21.00 3.77 15.83
CA PRO A 35 20.04 3.21 16.79
C PRO A 35 19.30 4.26 17.63
N ASN A 36 19.65 5.55 17.52
CA ASN A 36 19.41 6.53 18.58
C ASN A 36 18.40 7.63 18.24
N THR A 37 17.96 7.75 16.99
CA THR A 37 17.08 8.86 16.59
C THR A 37 15.65 8.47 16.96
N PRO A 38 14.93 9.26 17.78
CA PRO A 38 13.48 9.12 17.88
C PRO A 38 12.94 9.30 16.47
N ALA A 39 12.49 8.23 15.84
CA ALA A 39 11.79 8.36 14.59
C ALA A 39 10.51 9.14 14.89
N ASN A 40 10.52 10.43 14.58
CA ASN A 40 9.27 11.07 14.21
C ASN A 40 8.69 10.15 13.12
N LEU A 41 7.47 9.61 13.26
CA LEU A 41 6.89 8.67 12.27
C LEU A 41 6.73 9.29 10.85
N ALA A 42 7.16 10.53 10.67
CA ALA A 42 7.43 11.19 9.39
C ALA A 42 8.85 10.93 8.85
N SER A 43 9.61 10.01 9.41
CA SER A 43 10.97 9.65 8.99
C SER A 43 10.96 8.53 7.94
N SER A 44 12.12 8.30 7.33
CA SER A 44 12.30 7.48 6.14
C SER A 44 11.94 6.00 6.28
N SER A 45 12.15 5.44 7.48
CA SER A 45 11.90 4.03 7.77
C SER A 45 10.44 3.76 8.14
N THR A 46 9.69 4.81 8.48
CA THR A 46 8.35 4.71 9.07
C THR A 46 7.26 5.05 8.05
N TYR A 47 7.45 6.04 7.18
CA TYR A 47 6.42 6.46 6.23
C TYR A 47 6.03 5.33 5.25
N TYR A 48 4.72 5.09 5.09
CA TYR A 48 4.13 4.01 4.30
C TYR A 48 4.55 2.57 4.67
N ASP A 49 5.09 2.34 5.88
CA ASP A 49 5.61 1.05 6.35
C ASP A 49 6.90 0.62 5.62
N GLY A 50 8.01 1.30 5.91
CA GLY A 50 9.32 0.97 5.33
C GLY A 50 9.81 -0.44 5.69
N SER A 51 9.37 -1.01 6.82
CA SER A 51 9.64 -2.42 7.15
C SER A 51 8.93 -3.35 6.16
N ARG A 52 7.62 -3.14 5.89
CA ARG A 52 6.89 -3.88 4.84
C ARG A 52 7.58 -3.76 3.49
N THR A 53 8.06 -2.57 3.12
CA THR A 53 8.80 -2.37 1.85
C THR A 53 9.99 -3.31 1.74
N LEU A 54 10.81 -3.40 2.80
CA LEU A 54 12.00 -4.27 2.81
C LEU A 54 11.62 -5.75 2.77
N TRP A 55 10.52 -6.14 3.42
CA TRP A 55 9.94 -7.48 3.28
C TRP A 55 9.49 -7.78 1.84
N ASN A 56 8.76 -6.85 1.21
CA ASN A 56 8.32 -7.00 -0.18
C ASN A 56 9.52 -7.17 -1.13
N LEU A 57 10.59 -6.40 -0.93
CA LEU A 57 11.81 -6.52 -1.71
C LEU A 57 12.50 -7.87 -1.52
N PHE A 58 12.51 -8.37 -0.28
CA PHE A 58 13.10 -9.67 0.02
C PHE A 58 12.41 -10.80 -0.75
N GLU A 59 11.10 -10.68 -0.98
CA GLU A 59 10.33 -11.65 -1.75
C GLU A 59 10.43 -11.49 -3.27
N LEU A 60 10.51 -10.26 -3.75
CA LEU A 60 10.53 -9.96 -5.19
C LEU A 60 11.90 -10.26 -5.81
N PHE A 61 12.98 -10.07 -5.06
CA PHE A 61 14.33 -10.13 -5.59
C PHE A 61 15.08 -11.38 -5.14
N ASP A 62 16.05 -11.78 -5.95
CA ASP A 62 17.03 -12.79 -5.61
C ASP A 62 18.37 -12.15 -5.25
N ASP A 63 19.28 -12.98 -4.73
CA ASP A 63 20.59 -12.56 -4.23
C ASP A 63 21.55 -12.06 -5.32
N ALA A 64 21.34 -12.46 -6.59
CA ALA A 64 22.11 -11.93 -7.71
C ALA A 64 21.65 -10.51 -8.10
N THR A 65 20.40 -10.15 -7.80
CA THR A 65 19.84 -8.83 -8.10
C THR A 65 19.97 -7.84 -6.93
N LEU A 66 19.68 -8.29 -5.70
CA LEU A 66 19.86 -7.52 -4.47
C LEU A 66 20.56 -8.39 -3.43
N ASN A 67 21.60 -7.87 -2.78
CA ASN A 67 22.25 -8.58 -1.67
C ASN A 67 21.26 -8.78 -0.52
N LEU A 68 20.74 -10.00 -0.37
CA LEU A 68 19.68 -10.31 0.58
C LEU A 68 20.17 -10.30 2.01
N THR A 69 21.46 -10.56 2.25
CA THR A 69 22.06 -10.45 3.58
C THR A 69 22.08 -9.00 4.06
N VAL A 70 22.39 -8.06 3.16
CA VAL A 70 22.32 -6.63 3.45
C VAL A 70 20.86 -6.20 3.67
N LEU A 71 19.95 -6.66 2.81
CA LEU A 71 18.53 -6.34 2.90
C LEU A 71 17.92 -6.83 4.23
N GLU A 72 18.26 -8.04 4.67
CA GLU A 72 17.86 -8.63 5.97
C GLU A 72 18.25 -7.73 7.15
N SER A 73 19.48 -7.21 7.13
CA SER A 73 20.00 -6.31 8.16
C SER A 73 19.19 -5.01 8.22
N TYR A 74 18.92 -4.39 7.07
CA TYR A 74 18.09 -3.18 7.02
C TYR A 74 16.64 -3.43 7.39
N ARG A 75 16.07 -4.58 7.01
CA ARG A 75 14.72 -4.97 7.39
C ARG A 75 14.58 -5.04 8.92
N THR A 76 15.54 -5.69 9.57
CA THR A 76 15.59 -5.78 11.04
C THR A 76 15.70 -4.41 11.70
N LYS A 77 16.59 -3.54 11.19
CA LYS A 77 16.74 -2.16 11.69
C LYS A 77 15.45 -1.34 11.52
N ALA A 78 14.80 -1.40 10.36
CA ALA A 78 13.58 -0.65 10.08
C ALA A 78 12.42 -1.10 10.98
N THR A 79 12.23 -2.41 11.17
CA THR A 79 11.23 -2.94 12.12
C THR A 79 11.50 -2.46 13.54
N GLU A 80 12.77 -2.47 13.98
CA GLU A 80 13.14 -2.01 15.32
C GLU A 80 12.85 -0.52 15.52
N ILE A 81 13.10 0.33 14.50
CA ILE A 81 12.75 1.75 14.54
C ILE A 81 11.22 1.94 14.69
N ILE A 82 10.43 1.21 13.91
CA ILE A 82 8.96 1.25 13.99
C ILE A 82 8.49 0.79 15.38
N ALA A 83 9.00 -0.34 15.88
CA ALA A 83 8.62 -0.87 17.18
C ALA A 83 8.94 0.10 18.33
N ARG A 84 10.12 0.74 18.31
CA ARG A 84 10.50 1.80 19.27
C ARG A 84 9.53 2.97 19.25
N SER A 85 9.13 3.40 18.06
CA SER A 85 8.23 4.54 17.87
C SER A 85 6.89 4.33 18.59
N TYR A 86 6.36 3.11 18.55
CA TYR A 86 5.11 2.75 19.21
C TYR A 86 5.29 2.38 20.69
N LEU A 87 6.37 1.71 21.07
CA LEU A 87 6.54 1.23 22.45
C LEU A 87 7.13 2.27 23.39
N GLU A 88 8.19 2.96 22.98
CA GLU A 88 9.03 3.78 23.86
C GLU A 88 8.61 5.25 23.84
N TYR A 89 8.45 5.82 22.65
CA TYR A 89 8.19 7.25 22.51
C TYR A 89 6.74 7.64 22.72
N GLN A 90 5.88 6.65 22.97
CA GLN A 90 4.45 6.77 23.05
C GLN A 90 3.87 7.71 21.99
N PHE A 91 4.45 7.66 20.79
CA PHE A 91 4.12 8.61 19.75
C PHE A 91 2.61 8.56 19.56
N PRO A 92 1.90 9.70 19.68
CA PRO A 92 0.50 9.74 19.35
C PRO A 92 0.45 9.56 17.83
N ALA A 93 0.45 8.31 17.39
CA ALA A 93 0.38 7.97 15.99
C ALA A 93 -0.98 8.47 15.51
N SER A 94 -0.97 9.70 14.96
CA SER A 94 -2.02 10.20 14.10
C SER A 94 -2.40 9.07 13.16
N GLY A 95 -3.68 8.85 12.90
CA GLY A 95 -4.14 7.62 12.24
C GLY A 95 -3.36 7.31 10.96
N TYR A 96 -2.89 8.34 10.24
CA TYR A 96 -1.98 8.26 9.08
C TYR A 96 -0.54 7.72 9.31
N THR A 97 -0.17 7.28 10.51
CA THR A 97 1.19 6.75 10.84
C THR A 97 1.16 5.37 11.52
N ARG A 98 0.09 4.60 11.31
CA ARG A 98 -0.06 3.25 11.89
C ARG A 98 0.25 2.19 10.85
N PHE A 99 1.35 1.48 11.05
CA PHE A 99 1.95 0.59 10.06
C PHE A 99 2.13 -0.83 10.62
N PRO A 100 1.14 -1.72 10.43
CA PRO A 100 1.12 -3.03 11.06
C PRO A 100 1.87 -4.12 10.28
N HIS A 101 2.04 -4.00 8.96
CA HIS A 101 2.47 -5.13 8.13
C HIS A 101 3.90 -5.55 8.41
N GLY A 102 4.83 -4.59 8.50
CA GLY A 102 6.23 -4.91 8.79
C GLY A 102 6.43 -5.60 10.15
N LEU A 103 5.69 -5.15 11.17
CA LEU A 103 5.66 -5.75 12.51
C LEU A 103 5.08 -7.17 12.48
N TYR A 104 3.97 -7.36 11.76
CA TYR A 104 3.37 -8.68 11.56
C TYR A 104 4.35 -9.66 10.91
N LEU A 105 4.95 -9.26 9.78
CA LEU A 105 5.88 -10.08 9.01
C LEU A 105 7.12 -10.45 9.84
N ASP A 106 7.63 -9.50 10.63
CA ASP A 106 8.71 -9.76 11.57
C ASP A 106 8.31 -10.74 12.68
N TYR A 107 7.12 -10.60 13.27
CA TYR A 107 6.65 -11.52 14.30
C TYR A 107 6.50 -12.94 13.77
N ILE A 108 5.84 -13.15 12.62
CA ILE A 108 5.61 -14.51 12.13
C ILE A 108 6.90 -15.21 11.70
N SER A 109 7.88 -14.45 11.22
CA SER A 109 9.17 -14.98 10.77
C SER A 109 10.11 -15.29 11.94
N SER A 110 10.24 -14.37 12.90
CA SER A 110 11.24 -14.45 13.97
C SER A 110 10.66 -14.91 15.32
N GLY A 111 9.37 -14.72 15.56
CA GLY A 111 8.75 -14.82 16.88
C GLY A 111 9.02 -13.61 17.78
N SER A 112 9.41 -12.45 17.22
CA SER A 112 9.75 -11.23 17.96
C SER A 112 8.59 -10.74 18.85
N GLN A 113 8.71 -10.96 20.16
CA GLN A 113 7.74 -10.46 21.14
C GLN A 113 7.62 -8.93 21.08
N ARG A 114 8.71 -8.25 20.75
CA ARG A 114 8.73 -6.79 20.62
C ARG A 114 7.84 -6.32 19.45
N SER A 115 7.85 -7.03 18.33
CA SER A 115 6.97 -6.73 17.19
C SER A 115 5.50 -7.03 17.51
N TYR A 116 5.25 -8.09 18.30
CA TYR A 116 3.92 -8.36 18.85
C TYR A 116 3.42 -7.23 19.75
N ASP A 117 4.23 -6.81 20.73
CA ASP A 117 3.87 -5.75 21.67
C ASP A 117 3.66 -4.42 20.94
N ALA A 118 4.49 -4.12 19.94
CA ALA A 118 4.38 -2.91 19.14
C ALA A 118 3.08 -2.88 18.32
N LEU A 119 2.68 -4.02 17.72
CA LEU A 119 1.43 -4.11 16.99
C LEU A 119 0.22 -4.05 17.93
N ALA A 120 0.31 -4.68 19.11
CA ALA A 120 -0.72 -4.57 20.14
C ALA A 120 -0.90 -3.11 20.62
N ALA A 121 0.21 -2.35 20.71
CA ALA A 121 0.17 -0.94 21.07
C ALA A 121 -0.59 -0.07 20.06
N LEU A 122 -0.75 -0.51 18.80
CA LEU A 122 -1.51 0.20 17.78
C LEU A 122 -3.03 0.11 17.96
N LEU A 123 -3.52 -0.88 18.73
CA LEU A 123 -4.94 -1.02 19.05
C LEU A 123 -5.40 -0.02 20.12
N VAL A 124 -4.48 0.44 20.98
CA VAL A 124 -4.81 1.30 22.11
C VAL A 124 -4.91 2.76 21.64
N PRO A 125 -6.05 3.44 21.80
CA PRO A 125 -6.13 4.88 21.59
C PRO A 125 -5.25 5.58 22.63
N ARG A 126 -4.11 6.13 22.22
CA ARG A 126 -3.27 6.95 23.10
C ARG A 126 -3.72 8.41 23.01
N SER A 127 -3.52 9.19 24.07
CA SER A 127 -3.93 10.61 24.11
C SER A 127 -3.41 11.36 22.88
N GLY A 128 -4.32 11.92 22.07
CA GLY A 128 -4.00 12.61 20.80
C GLY A 128 -3.93 11.71 19.56
N ALA A 129 -4.04 10.39 19.72
CA ALA A 129 -4.03 9.37 18.69
C ALA A 129 -5.31 8.53 18.77
N ASN A 130 -6.44 9.17 18.48
CA ASN A 130 -7.69 8.44 18.33
C ASN A 130 -7.71 7.82 16.93
N PHE A 131 -8.05 6.53 16.85
CA PHE A 131 -8.86 6.13 15.71
C PHE A 131 -10.05 7.08 15.75
N ILE A 132 -10.18 7.92 14.74
CA ILE A 132 -11.42 8.65 14.59
C ILE A 132 -12.42 7.53 14.34
N VAL A 133 -13.22 7.23 15.35
CA VAL A 133 -14.44 6.47 15.21
C VAL A 133 -15.46 7.57 14.95
N PRO A 134 -15.84 7.80 13.69
CA PRO A 134 -16.91 8.71 13.36
C PRO A 134 -18.14 8.48 14.23
N ALA A 135 -18.90 9.55 14.47
CA ALA A 135 -20.21 9.42 15.09
C ALA A 135 -21.24 8.76 14.15
N SER A 136 -20.95 8.65 12.84
CA SER A 136 -21.87 8.16 11.80
C SER A 136 -21.16 7.48 10.64
N VAL A 137 -21.81 6.50 10.00
CA VAL A 137 -21.31 5.73 8.84
C VAL A 137 -20.94 6.58 7.63
N ASP A 138 -21.51 7.78 7.51
CA ASP A 138 -21.21 8.74 6.45
C ASP A 138 -20.27 9.86 6.93
N ASP A 139 -19.10 9.54 7.47
CA ASP A 139 -18.15 10.59 7.87
C ASP A 139 -17.41 11.20 6.68
N GLU A 140 -16.71 12.29 6.94
CA GLU A 140 -15.88 13.02 6.00
C GLU A 140 -14.76 12.13 5.39
N VAL A 141 -14.74 11.99 4.05
CA VAL A 141 -13.67 11.33 3.27
C VAL A 141 -12.24 11.78 3.59
N ARG A 142 -12.06 12.95 4.22
CA ARG A 142 -10.73 13.38 4.73
C ARG A 142 -10.14 12.38 5.73
N TYR A 143 -10.97 11.57 6.38
CA TYR A 143 -10.57 10.52 7.33
C TYR A 143 -10.37 9.15 6.69
N SER A 144 -10.50 9.04 5.37
CA SER A 144 -10.36 7.76 4.64
C SER A 144 -9.02 7.07 4.87
N ARG A 145 -7.90 7.81 4.92
CA ARG A 145 -6.58 7.24 5.19
C ARG A 145 -6.48 6.65 6.60
N ASP A 146 -6.95 7.40 7.60
CA ASP A 146 -6.96 6.97 9.01
C ASP A 146 -7.87 5.74 9.19
N THR A 147 -9.02 5.72 8.49
CA THR A 147 -9.94 4.58 8.41
C THR A 147 -9.27 3.37 7.78
N ALA A 148 -8.58 3.54 6.65
CA ALA A 148 -7.87 2.46 5.96
C ALA A 148 -6.80 1.82 6.87
N TYR A 149 -6.01 2.64 7.56
CA TYR A 149 -5.00 2.11 8.49
C TYR A 149 -5.62 1.50 9.75
N ALA A 150 -6.79 1.96 10.19
CA ALA A 150 -7.54 1.28 11.24
C ALA A 150 -7.92 -0.14 10.82
N ILE A 151 -8.56 -0.30 9.66
CA ILE A 151 -8.90 -1.62 9.11
C ILE A 151 -7.64 -2.50 9.06
N GLN A 152 -6.52 -1.99 8.55
CA GLN A 152 -5.29 -2.77 8.44
C GLN A 152 -4.73 -3.17 9.81
N VAL A 153 -4.68 -2.26 10.79
CA VAL A 153 -4.22 -2.60 12.15
C VAL A 153 -5.07 -3.71 12.76
N TYR A 154 -6.40 -3.62 12.69
CA TYR A 154 -7.29 -4.66 13.20
C TYR A 154 -7.10 -5.99 12.44
N THR A 155 -7.02 -5.98 11.10
CA THR A 155 -6.75 -7.19 10.30
C THR A 155 -5.51 -7.94 10.78
N TRP A 156 -4.38 -7.24 10.89
CA TRP A 156 -3.11 -7.90 11.21
C TRP A 156 -2.99 -8.25 12.69
N ALA A 157 -3.64 -7.50 13.57
CA ALA A 157 -3.72 -7.84 14.98
C ALA A 157 -4.55 -9.11 15.22
N ASP A 158 -5.68 -9.25 14.53
CA ASP A 158 -6.51 -10.46 14.56
C ASP A 158 -5.73 -11.66 14.03
N LYS A 159 -5.04 -11.53 12.88
CA LYS A 159 -4.16 -12.59 12.35
C LYS A 159 -3.04 -13.01 13.31
N MET A 160 -2.60 -12.14 14.20
CA MET A 160 -1.60 -12.46 15.24
C MET A 160 -2.21 -13.07 16.50
N GLY A 161 -3.53 -13.13 16.61
CA GLY A 161 -4.23 -13.52 17.83
C GLY A 161 -4.02 -12.52 18.97
N ILE A 162 -3.88 -11.23 18.67
CA ILE A 162 -3.77 -10.19 19.71
C ILE A 162 -5.14 -10.00 20.37
N PRO A 163 -5.22 -10.11 21.71
CA PRO A 163 -6.45 -9.85 22.43
C PRO A 163 -7.00 -8.44 22.14
N ASN A 164 -8.32 -8.31 22.01
CA ASN A 164 -9.06 -7.08 21.68
C ASN A 164 -9.02 -6.65 20.20
N ALA A 165 -8.35 -7.39 19.31
CA ALA A 165 -8.48 -7.20 17.87
C ALA A 165 -9.79 -7.78 17.33
N HIS A 166 -10.92 -7.47 17.96
CA HIS A 166 -12.16 -8.15 17.62
C HIS A 166 -12.74 -7.69 16.27
N PRO A 167 -13.16 -8.60 15.39
CA PRO A 167 -13.71 -8.28 14.07
C PRO A 167 -14.89 -7.30 14.10
N GLU A 168 -15.70 -7.29 15.17
CA GLU A 168 -16.82 -6.35 15.33
C GLU A 168 -16.37 -4.88 15.37
N TYR A 169 -15.18 -4.58 15.89
CA TYR A 169 -14.64 -3.21 15.87
C TYR A 169 -14.16 -2.81 14.47
N GLN A 170 -13.82 -3.79 13.64
CA GLN A 170 -13.37 -3.58 12.28
C GLN A 170 -14.53 -3.30 11.33
N LEU A 171 -15.72 -3.88 11.58
CA LEU A 171 -16.92 -3.69 10.75
C LEU A 171 -17.31 -2.21 10.61
N GLY A 172 -17.24 -1.43 11.69
CA GLY A 172 -17.51 0.01 11.63
C GLY A 172 -16.58 0.74 10.66
N PHE A 173 -15.27 0.42 10.69
CA PHE A 173 -14.31 1.01 9.75
C PHE A 173 -14.52 0.55 8.31
N VAL A 174 -14.93 -0.71 8.10
CA VAL A 174 -15.31 -1.22 6.78
C VAL A 174 -16.50 -0.45 6.24
N ASP A 175 -17.54 -0.21 7.04
CA ASP A 175 -18.70 0.59 6.66
C ASP A 175 -18.30 2.04 6.30
N TYR A 176 -17.42 2.67 7.10
CA TYR A 176 -16.88 4.00 6.77
C TYR A 176 -16.11 4.01 5.46
N ALA A 177 -15.23 3.03 5.24
CA ALA A 177 -14.45 2.92 4.01
C ALA A 177 -15.34 2.72 2.77
N LEU A 178 -16.40 1.91 2.88
CA LEU A 178 -17.41 1.75 1.83
C LEU A 178 -18.17 3.06 1.57
N SER A 179 -18.56 3.80 2.63
CA SER A 179 -19.18 5.12 2.49
C SER A 179 -18.23 6.11 1.80
N HIS A 180 -16.94 6.13 2.14
CA HIS A 180 -15.98 7.01 1.48
C HIS A 180 -15.87 6.75 -0.04
N LEU A 181 -15.83 5.48 -0.46
CA LEU A 181 -15.88 5.12 -1.89
C LEU A 181 -17.18 5.61 -2.54
N SER A 182 -18.31 5.49 -1.86
CA SER A 182 -19.62 5.99 -2.34
C SER A 182 -19.67 7.52 -2.47
N GLN A 183 -19.10 8.24 -1.51
CA GLN A 183 -19.02 9.71 -1.53
C GLN A 183 -18.14 10.21 -2.69
N TRP A 184 -16.98 9.57 -2.93
CA TRP A 184 -16.18 9.88 -4.10
C TRP A 184 -16.94 9.57 -5.40
N HIS A 185 -17.58 8.41 -5.52
CA HIS A 185 -18.37 8.07 -6.72
C HIS A 185 -19.47 9.10 -7.00
N SER A 186 -20.33 9.33 -6.02
CA SER A 186 -21.52 10.17 -6.17
C SER A 186 -21.25 11.68 -6.14
N GLY A 187 -20.11 12.10 -5.56
CA GLY A 187 -19.84 13.51 -5.23
C GLY A 187 -20.67 14.04 -4.05
N ASN A 188 -21.50 13.22 -3.41
CA ASN A 188 -22.31 13.60 -2.27
C ASN A 188 -21.49 13.50 -0.97
N PHE A 189 -20.59 14.46 -0.76
CA PHE A 189 -19.74 14.49 0.42
C PHE A 189 -20.49 14.90 1.68
N THR A 190 -20.17 14.25 2.79
CA THR A 190 -20.56 14.72 4.12
C THR A 190 -19.89 16.06 4.42
N ASN A 191 -20.58 16.97 5.10
CA ASN A 191 -20.05 18.32 5.39
C ASN A 191 -19.38 18.99 4.17
N PRO A 192 -20.10 19.19 3.06
CA PRO A 192 -19.56 19.76 1.84
C PRO A 192 -19.23 21.25 1.99
N GLY A 193 -19.29 21.85 3.20
CA GLY A 193 -18.71 23.16 3.48
C GLY A 193 -17.21 23.10 3.79
N ASN A 194 -16.67 21.92 4.13
CA ASN A 194 -15.26 21.73 4.45
C ASN A 194 -14.45 21.45 3.17
N SER A 195 -13.61 22.39 2.76
CA SER A 195 -12.79 22.25 1.54
C SER A 195 -11.90 21.01 1.55
N ASN A 196 -11.38 20.60 2.72
CA ASN A 196 -10.55 19.40 2.83
C ASN A 196 -11.31 18.10 2.56
N ASN A 197 -12.66 18.14 2.53
CA ASN A 197 -13.51 16.98 2.33
C ASN A 197 -14.04 16.81 0.90
N GLN A 198 -13.62 17.66 -0.02
CA GLN A 198 -14.18 17.73 -1.38
C GLN A 198 -13.19 17.26 -2.46
N PHE A 199 -12.11 16.60 -2.04
CA PHE A 199 -11.04 16.16 -2.93
C PHE A 199 -11.14 14.67 -3.23
N LYS A 200 -11.11 14.33 -4.52
CA LYS A 200 -10.76 12.99 -5.01
C LYS A 200 -9.23 12.92 -5.06
N ASN A 201 -8.64 12.37 -3.99
CA ASN A 201 -7.21 12.10 -3.89
C ASN A 201 -6.95 10.65 -4.30
N PRO A 202 -6.33 10.38 -5.46
CA PRO A 202 -6.16 9.01 -5.98
C PRO A 202 -5.49 8.07 -4.97
N PHE A 203 -4.47 8.55 -4.25
CA PHE A 203 -3.80 7.75 -3.22
C PHE A 203 -4.73 7.37 -2.06
N MET A 204 -5.66 8.24 -1.64
CA MET A 204 -6.60 7.94 -0.55
C MET A 204 -7.61 6.88 -0.98
N ILE A 205 -8.08 6.96 -2.24
CA ILE A 205 -8.95 5.93 -2.83
C ILE A 205 -8.19 4.59 -2.87
N GLY A 206 -6.94 4.61 -3.35
CA GLY A 206 -6.05 3.44 -3.37
C GLY A 206 -5.85 2.79 -2.00
N LEU A 207 -5.52 3.59 -0.97
CA LEU A 207 -5.39 3.10 0.41
C LEU A 207 -6.70 2.53 0.97
N THR A 208 -7.84 3.14 0.65
CA THR A 208 -9.17 2.68 1.08
C THR A 208 -9.50 1.34 0.44
N MET A 209 -9.32 1.21 -0.88
CA MET A 209 -9.47 -0.05 -1.61
C MET A 209 -8.52 -1.11 -1.04
N ALA A 210 -7.29 -0.72 -0.72
CA ALA A 210 -6.29 -1.61 -0.17
C ALA A 210 -6.71 -2.24 1.15
N ALA A 211 -7.18 -1.42 2.08
CA ALA A 211 -7.68 -1.88 3.36
C ALA A 211 -8.90 -2.80 3.23
N LEU A 212 -9.86 -2.45 2.37
CA LEU A 212 -11.05 -3.28 2.12
C LEU A 212 -10.69 -4.63 1.48
N ILE A 213 -9.75 -4.65 0.52
CA ILE A 213 -9.28 -5.89 -0.10
C ILE A 213 -8.54 -6.77 0.92
N GLU A 214 -7.71 -6.20 1.78
CA GLU A 214 -7.05 -6.94 2.87
C GLU A 214 -8.09 -7.55 3.82
N TYR A 215 -9.09 -6.79 4.24
CA TYR A 215 -10.20 -7.30 5.05
C TYR A 215 -10.97 -8.44 4.36
N TYR A 216 -11.32 -8.24 3.08
CA TYR A 216 -12.04 -9.25 2.28
C TYR A 216 -11.26 -10.56 2.19
N ASN A 217 -9.95 -10.48 1.96
CA ASN A 217 -9.10 -11.65 1.75
C ASN A 217 -8.78 -12.40 3.05
N PHE A 218 -8.73 -11.71 4.19
CA PHE A 218 -8.14 -12.27 5.42
C PHE A 218 -9.08 -12.36 6.63
N VAL A 219 -10.19 -11.63 6.63
CA VAL A 219 -11.08 -11.57 7.80
C VAL A 219 -12.47 -12.05 7.41
N HIS A 220 -13.12 -11.36 6.48
CA HIS A 220 -14.48 -11.67 6.09
C HIS A 220 -14.75 -11.25 4.64
N GLN A 221 -15.24 -12.18 3.82
CA GLN A 221 -15.61 -11.95 2.43
C GLN A 221 -16.93 -11.16 2.31
N ASP A 222 -16.92 -9.91 2.77
CA ASP A 222 -18.08 -9.01 2.68
C ASP A 222 -18.44 -8.78 1.21
N VAL A 223 -19.64 -9.23 0.83
CA VAL A 223 -20.15 -9.18 -0.56
C VAL A 223 -20.28 -7.76 -1.12
N ARG A 224 -20.28 -6.73 -0.26
CA ARG A 224 -20.33 -5.32 -0.67
C ARG A 224 -18.99 -4.85 -1.25
N ILE A 225 -17.88 -5.44 -0.80
CA ILE A 225 -16.53 -4.97 -1.14
C ILE A 225 -16.23 -5.13 -2.64
N PRO A 226 -16.39 -6.31 -3.29
CA PRO A 226 -16.10 -6.41 -4.71
C PRO A 226 -16.87 -5.42 -5.57
N ALA A 227 -18.15 -5.17 -5.25
CA ALA A 227 -18.97 -4.19 -5.95
C ALA A 227 -18.45 -2.75 -5.77
N ALA A 228 -18.07 -2.37 -4.54
CA ALA A 228 -17.51 -1.05 -4.26
C ALA A 228 -16.14 -0.85 -4.91
N ILE A 229 -15.27 -1.87 -4.89
CA ILE A 229 -13.98 -1.84 -5.58
C ILE A 229 -14.19 -1.65 -7.08
N LYS A 230 -15.12 -2.40 -7.70
CA LYS A 230 -15.47 -2.24 -9.12
C LYS A 230 -15.81 -0.80 -9.48
N ILE A 231 -16.72 -0.20 -8.71
CA ILE A 231 -17.16 1.18 -8.92
C ILE A 231 -15.96 2.13 -8.85
N ALA A 232 -15.14 2.01 -7.79
CA ALA A 232 -13.97 2.87 -7.61
C ALA A 232 -12.96 2.74 -8.76
N VAL A 233 -12.61 1.51 -9.19
CA VAL A 233 -11.65 1.32 -10.30
C VAL A 233 -12.22 1.73 -11.66
N ASP A 234 -13.54 1.65 -11.86
CA ASP A 234 -14.17 2.15 -13.09
C ASP A 234 -14.22 3.68 -13.10
N ASP A 235 -14.62 4.32 -12.00
CA ASP A 235 -14.65 5.78 -11.86
C ASP A 235 -13.26 6.39 -12.04
N MET A 236 -12.25 5.82 -11.38
CA MET A 236 -10.87 6.32 -11.50
C MET A 236 -10.37 6.27 -12.94
N TRP A 237 -10.85 5.31 -13.75
CA TRP A 237 -10.51 5.23 -15.16
C TRP A 237 -11.37 6.16 -16.04
N VAL A 238 -12.70 6.14 -15.86
CA VAL A 238 -13.68 6.78 -16.76
C VAL A 238 -13.84 8.26 -16.48
N ASP A 239 -13.86 8.69 -15.21
CA ASP A 239 -14.02 10.10 -14.88
C ASP A 239 -12.85 10.93 -15.42
N GLY A 240 -11.74 10.26 -15.78
CA GLY A 240 -10.48 10.80 -16.31
C GLY A 240 -9.42 10.99 -15.22
N SER A 241 -9.56 10.32 -14.07
CA SER A 241 -8.54 10.43 -13.01
C SER A 241 -7.25 9.80 -13.51
N TRP A 242 -7.35 8.69 -14.25
CA TRP A 242 -6.28 8.21 -15.11
C TRP A 242 -6.02 9.18 -16.26
N TRP A 243 -4.76 9.57 -16.41
CA TRP A 243 -4.28 10.40 -17.50
C TRP A 243 -3.19 9.63 -18.26
N PRO A 244 -3.44 9.18 -19.50
CA PRO A 244 -2.58 8.23 -20.19
C PRO A 244 -1.25 8.82 -20.70
N ASP A 245 -1.15 10.15 -20.79
CA ASP A 245 0.03 10.84 -21.34
C ASP A 245 0.46 11.98 -20.42
N VAL A 246 1.27 11.68 -19.40
CA VAL A 246 1.84 12.70 -18.51
C VAL A 246 2.88 13.51 -19.29
N ARG A 247 2.42 14.47 -20.10
CA ARG A 247 3.26 15.55 -20.63
C ARG A 247 3.27 16.66 -19.61
N ASN A 248 4.45 16.99 -19.10
CA ASN A 248 4.60 18.14 -18.21
C ASN A 248 4.24 19.41 -18.98
N PRO A 249 3.22 20.20 -18.61
CA PRO A 249 3.20 21.59 -18.98
C PRO A 249 4.33 22.28 -18.21
N GLU A 250 5.03 23.18 -18.89
CA GLU A 250 6.07 24.06 -18.35
C GLU A 250 5.84 24.42 -16.86
N PRO A 251 6.85 24.25 -16.00
CA PRO A 251 6.68 24.36 -14.55
C PRO A 251 6.37 25.81 -14.14
N THR A 252 5.18 26.02 -13.56
CA THR A 252 4.86 27.21 -12.78
C THR A 252 4.63 26.83 -11.32
N GLY A 253 5.69 26.43 -10.60
CA GLY A 253 5.63 26.03 -9.19
C GLY A 253 6.82 25.19 -8.72
N ASP A 254 6.87 24.87 -7.41
CA ASP A 254 7.94 24.12 -6.74
C ASP A 254 8.38 22.88 -7.54
N THR A 255 9.56 22.98 -8.15
CA THR A 255 10.11 22.04 -9.14
C THR A 255 10.65 20.75 -8.53
N SER A 256 10.57 20.57 -7.20
CA SER A 256 11.17 19.42 -6.51
C SER A 256 10.43 18.08 -6.72
N SER A 257 9.22 18.11 -7.28
CA SER A 257 8.39 16.92 -7.58
C SER A 257 8.14 16.67 -9.08
N TYR A 258 8.66 17.52 -9.98
CA TYR A 258 8.22 17.56 -11.39
C TYR A 258 9.29 17.26 -12.44
N SER A 259 10.46 16.79 -12.03
CA SER A 259 11.54 16.57 -12.99
C SER A 259 11.51 15.13 -13.52
N PHE A 260 11.37 14.99 -14.85
CA PHE A 260 11.60 13.80 -15.67
C PHE A 260 10.43 12.83 -15.92
N PHE A 261 9.26 13.33 -16.34
CA PHE A 261 8.24 12.45 -16.94
C PHE A 261 8.56 12.16 -18.41
N SER A 262 8.65 10.86 -18.75
CA SER A 262 8.68 10.42 -20.14
C SER A 262 7.27 10.57 -20.74
N PRO A 263 7.11 11.27 -21.88
CA PRO A 263 5.83 11.36 -22.58
C PRO A 263 5.29 9.97 -22.93
N GLY A 264 3.96 9.80 -22.88
CA GLY A 264 3.27 8.56 -23.26
C GLY A 264 3.14 7.51 -22.15
N TYR A 265 3.46 7.85 -20.90
CA TYR A 265 3.20 6.98 -19.74
C TYR A 265 2.30 7.70 -18.74
N GLY A 266 1.32 6.98 -18.20
CA GLY A 266 0.20 7.57 -17.47
C GLY A 266 0.38 7.70 -15.96
N GLY A 267 -0.46 8.54 -15.35
CA GLY A 267 -0.53 8.76 -13.91
C GLY A 267 -1.95 9.16 -13.49
N PHE A 268 -2.18 9.28 -12.18
CA PHE A 268 -3.47 9.72 -11.67
C PHE A 268 -3.47 11.19 -11.28
N ARG A 269 -4.56 11.89 -11.61
CA ARG A 269 -4.77 13.32 -11.29
C ARG A 269 -5.62 13.53 -10.05
N TYR A 270 -5.23 14.52 -9.24
CA TYR A 270 -6.04 15.02 -8.14
C TYR A 270 -7.22 15.83 -8.69
N ARG A 271 -8.35 15.84 -7.98
CA ARG A 271 -9.52 16.65 -8.36
C ARG A 271 -10.24 17.26 -7.18
N LEU A 272 -10.60 18.53 -7.31
CA LEU A 272 -11.64 19.17 -6.50
C LEU A 272 -13.00 18.91 -7.16
N LEU A 273 -13.97 18.46 -6.37
CA LEU A 273 -15.32 18.12 -6.87
C LEU A 273 -16.42 19.12 -6.50
N TRP A 274 -16.12 20.14 -5.69
CA TRP A 274 -17.12 21.08 -5.18
C TRP A 274 -16.61 22.51 -5.24
N ASN A 275 -17.44 23.43 -5.73
CA ASN A 275 -17.09 24.86 -5.84
C ASN A 275 -17.90 25.79 -4.91
N GLY A 276 -18.69 25.23 -3.97
CA GLY A 276 -19.52 26.01 -3.05
C GLY A 276 -20.99 26.20 -3.48
N THR A 277 -21.33 25.99 -4.76
CA THR A 277 -22.73 26.12 -5.26
C THR A 277 -23.19 24.97 -6.14
N ALA A 278 -22.28 24.23 -6.78
CA ALA A 278 -22.59 23.02 -7.54
C ALA A 278 -21.39 22.06 -7.60
N PHE A 279 -21.66 20.80 -7.94
CA PHE A 279 -20.63 19.88 -8.45
C PHE A 279 -20.10 20.44 -9.76
N VAL A 280 -18.80 20.68 -9.85
CA VAL A 280 -18.17 21.08 -11.11
C VAL A 280 -17.10 20.05 -11.44
N PRO A 281 -17.31 19.21 -12.47
CA PRO A 281 -16.34 18.19 -12.87
C PRO A 281 -14.95 18.71 -13.24
N ASP A 282 -14.72 20.03 -13.29
CA ASP A 282 -13.57 20.63 -13.99
C ASP A 282 -13.11 22.02 -13.48
N LEU A 283 -13.62 22.55 -12.35
CA LEU A 283 -13.30 23.95 -11.99
C LEU A 283 -11.84 24.17 -11.53
N ASN A 284 -11.09 23.08 -11.28
CA ASN A 284 -9.65 23.13 -11.01
C ASN A 284 -8.89 22.19 -11.95
N ALA A 285 -9.09 22.33 -13.26
CA ALA A 285 -7.89 22.47 -14.08
C ALA A 285 -7.18 23.73 -13.54
N LEU A 286 -6.30 23.56 -12.54
CA LEU A 286 -5.32 24.61 -12.28
C LEU A 286 -4.71 24.95 -13.65
N PRO A 287 -4.43 26.23 -13.98
CA PRO A 287 -4.00 26.60 -15.33
C PRO A 287 -2.64 26.01 -15.76
N SER A 288 -1.98 25.30 -14.86
CA SER A 288 -0.91 24.35 -15.15
C SER A 288 -1.44 22.95 -14.83
N SER A 289 -0.97 21.91 -15.51
CA SER A 289 -1.20 20.51 -15.10
C SER A 289 -0.04 19.97 -14.25
N PRO A 290 0.11 20.38 -12.96
CA PRO A 290 1.02 19.75 -12.01
C PRO A 290 0.34 18.62 -11.22
N ASP A 291 -0.96 18.38 -11.36
CA ASP A 291 -1.68 17.49 -10.43
C ASP A 291 -1.74 16.02 -10.87
N VAL A 292 -1.11 15.63 -11.99
CA VAL A 292 -0.98 14.24 -12.42
C VAL A 292 0.35 13.69 -11.89
N ASN A 293 0.30 12.65 -11.06
CA ASN A 293 1.49 12.01 -10.53
C ASN A 293 1.48 10.49 -10.75
N ALA A 294 2.62 9.96 -11.19
CA ALA A 294 2.86 8.52 -11.30
C ALA A 294 3.29 7.88 -9.97
N ASP A 295 3.78 8.64 -8.98
CA ASP A 295 4.25 8.13 -7.68
C ASP A 295 3.19 7.30 -6.94
N ASP A 296 1.92 7.72 -7.08
CA ASP A 296 0.78 7.13 -6.39
C ASP A 296 0.22 5.89 -7.12
N ASN A 297 0.66 5.63 -8.36
CA ASN A 297 0.12 4.57 -9.22
C ASN A 297 0.12 3.21 -8.51
N MET A 298 1.16 2.90 -7.73
CA MET A 298 1.27 1.60 -7.06
C MET A 298 0.39 1.41 -5.84
N LEU A 299 -0.18 2.48 -5.28
CA LEU A 299 -1.25 2.35 -4.30
C LEU A 299 -2.59 1.96 -4.95
N ILE A 300 -2.68 2.00 -6.28
CA ILE A 300 -3.93 1.82 -7.03
C ILE A 300 -3.87 0.56 -7.90
N ALA A 301 -2.72 0.28 -8.54
CA ALA A 301 -2.55 -0.84 -9.47
C ALA A 301 -3.00 -2.19 -8.89
N GLY A 302 -2.71 -2.43 -7.61
CA GLY A 302 -3.09 -3.68 -6.96
C GLY A 302 -4.61 -3.91 -6.89
N ALA A 303 -5.43 -2.86 -6.80
CA ALA A 303 -6.89 -3.00 -6.81
C ALA A 303 -7.40 -3.45 -8.18
N TYR A 304 -6.84 -2.92 -9.27
CA TYR A 304 -7.18 -3.36 -10.63
C TYR A 304 -6.84 -4.82 -10.86
N ILE A 305 -5.63 -5.26 -10.48
CA ILE A 305 -5.24 -6.66 -10.70
C ILE A 305 -5.97 -7.63 -9.77
N TRP A 306 -6.28 -7.21 -8.53
CA TRP A 306 -7.15 -7.99 -7.64
C TRP A 306 -8.55 -8.14 -8.25
N TYR A 307 -9.11 -7.07 -8.81
CA TYR A 307 -10.43 -7.11 -9.43
C TYR A 307 -10.44 -7.91 -10.74
N TYR A 308 -9.36 -7.90 -11.51
CA TYR A 308 -9.16 -8.84 -12.61
C TYR A 308 -9.24 -10.30 -12.13
N LYS A 309 -8.49 -10.65 -11.08
CA LYS A 309 -8.55 -12.00 -10.50
C LYS A 309 -9.95 -12.37 -10.02
N HIS A 310 -10.67 -11.41 -9.43
CA HIS A 310 -12.04 -11.62 -8.95
C HIS A 310 -13.06 -11.82 -10.09
N SER A 311 -12.97 -11.02 -11.15
CA SER A 311 -14.00 -10.95 -12.21
C SER A 311 -13.67 -11.74 -13.47
N GLY A 312 -12.40 -12.07 -13.70
CA GLY A 312 -11.90 -12.62 -14.97
C GLY A 312 -11.88 -11.62 -16.14
N ASN A 313 -12.27 -10.36 -15.94
CA ASN A 313 -12.36 -9.39 -17.03
C ASN A 313 -11.00 -8.75 -17.34
N LEU A 314 -10.45 -9.11 -18.50
CA LEU A 314 -9.13 -8.69 -18.97
C LEU A 314 -8.92 -7.17 -19.04
N ILE A 315 -9.99 -6.36 -19.13
CA ILE A 315 -9.83 -4.90 -19.13
C ILE A 315 -9.11 -4.41 -17.88
N TYR A 316 -9.39 -5.02 -16.72
CA TYR A 316 -8.76 -4.62 -15.46
C TYR A 316 -7.29 -5.04 -15.40
N LYS A 317 -6.93 -6.16 -16.04
CA LYS A 317 -5.53 -6.58 -16.20
C LYS A 317 -4.76 -5.55 -17.03
N THR A 318 -5.27 -5.21 -18.22
CA THR A 318 -4.65 -4.22 -19.11
C THR A 318 -4.49 -2.87 -18.44
N ARG A 319 -5.52 -2.39 -17.72
CA ARG A 319 -5.45 -1.16 -16.95
C ARG A 319 -4.41 -1.22 -15.83
N ALA A 320 -4.30 -2.36 -15.12
CA ALA A 320 -3.29 -2.55 -14.09
C ALA A 320 -1.86 -2.50 -14.67
N GLU A 321 -1.66 -3.08 -15.86
CA GLU A 321 -0.39 -3.02 -16.60
C GLU A 321 -0.02 -1.60 -17.01
N ASP A 322 -0.98 -0.82 -17.52
CA ASP A 322 -0.77 0.59 -17.88
C ASP A 322 -0.36 1.43 -16.67
N ILE A 323 -1.01 1.21 -15.52
CA ILE A 323 -0.69 1.90 -14.27
C ILE A 323 0.72 1.52 -13.78
N TRP A 324 1.04 0.22 -13.78
CA TRP A 324 2.37 -0.29 -13.43
C TRP A 324 3.44 0.31 -14.33
N LYS A 325 3.22 0.30 -15.64
CA LYS A 325 4.11 0.89 -16.65
C LYS A 325 4.32 2.39 -16.42
N GLY A 326 3.24 3.10 -16.11
CA GLY A 326 3.29 4.49 -15.66
C GLY A 326 4.24 4.67 -14.48
N TRP A 327 4.11 3.87 -13.43
CA TRP A 327 4.98 3.98 -12.27
C TRP A 327 6.43 3.64 -12.57
N VAL A 328 6.71 2.55 -13.30
CA VAL A 328 8.09 2.15 -13.63
C VAL A 328 8.80 3.26 -14.41
N LYS A 329 8.11 3.88 -15.36
CA LYS A 329 8.70 4.90 -16.24
C LYS A 329 8.78 6.29 -15.60
N ASN A 330 7.76 6.65 -14.83
CA ASN A 330 7.54 8.04 -14.41
C ASN A 330 7.57 8.24 -12.88
N GLY A 331 7.38 7.21 -12.06
CA GLY A 331 7.37 7.35 -10.60
C GLY A 331 8.74 7.77 -10.05
N PHE A 332 8.77 8.76 -9.17
CA PHE A 332 9.97 9.15 -8.46
C PHE A 332 10.25 8.18 -7.31
N VAL A 333 11.47 7.67 -7.21
CA VAL A 333 11.88 6.71 -6.15
C VAL A 333 13.17 7.12 -5.44
N GLY A 334 13.63 8.35 -5.63
CA GLY A 334 14.88 8.85 -5.04
C GLY A 334 14.76 9.22 -3.55
N TYR A 335 13.54 9.30 -3.02
CA TYR A 335 13.26 9.55 -1.60
C TYR A 335 12.44 8.42 -1.00
N ASP A 336 12.62 8.24 0.30
CA ASP A 336 12.02 7.20 1.15
C ASP A 336 10.50 7.14 1.05
N LYS A 337 9.81 8.28 1.19
CA LYS A 337 8.35 8.36 1.10
C LYS A 337 7.83 7.75 -0.20
N GLN A 338 8.28 8.24 -1.35
CA GLN A 338 7.79 7.81 -2.65
C GLN A 338 8.25 6.38 -2.97
N PHE A 339 9.45 5.99 -2.52
CA PHE A 339 9.93 4.62 -2.63
C PHE A 339 9.02 3.65 -1.86
N ASN A 340 8.74 3.92 -0.58
CA ASN A 340 7.85 3.09 0.23
C ASN A 340 6.42 3.07 -0.32
N GLN A 341 5.92 4.22 -0.74
CA GLN A 341 4.61 4.35 -1.39
C GLN A 341 4.51 3.45 -2.63
N GLY A 342 5.53 3.53 -3.48
CA GLY A 342 5.65 2.74 -4.69
C GLY A 342 5.75 1.25 -4.43
N MET A 343 6.38 0.84 -3.33
CA MET A 343 6.63 -0.56 -3.02
C MET A 343 5.58 -1.25 -2.16
N ARG A 344 4.72 -0.48 -1.46
CA ARG A 344 3.76 -1.01 -0.47
C ARG A 344 2.91 -2.17 -1.02
N TRP A 345 2.40 -2.01 -2.24
CA TRP A 345 1.46 -2.95 -2.89
C TRP A 345 2.07 -3.70 -4.09
N THR A 346 3.32 -3.43 -4.43
CA THR A 346 4.02 -4.04 -5.57
C THR A 346 4.09 -5.56 -5.46
N TYR A 347 4.35 -6.07 -4.26
CA TYR A 347 4.41 -7.51 -4.05
C TYR A 347 3.07 -8.20 -4.34
N ASP A 348 1.99 -7.69 -3.75
CA ASP A 348 0.64 -8.22 -3.96
C ASP A 348 0.21 -8.06 -5.42
N PHE A 349 0.55 -6.95 -6.06
CA PHE A 349 0.32 -6.75 -7.49
C PHE A 349 0.97 -7.85 -8.33
N VAL A 350 2.27 -8.09 -8.16
CA VAL A 350 3.02 -9.11 -8.92
C VAL A 350 2.45 -10.50 -8.66
N ARG A 351 2.13 -10.81 -7.40
CA ARG A 351 1.53 -12.08 -7.00
C ARG A 351 0.18 -12.30 -7.66
N TRP A 352 -0.76 -11.36 -7.53
CA TRP A 352 -2.09 -11.46 -8.12
C TRP A 352 -2.06 -11.46 -9.66
N TYR A 353 -1.09 -10.76 -10.26
CA TYR A 353 -0.89 -10.79 -11.70
C TYR A 353 -0.61 -12.22 -12.23
N ARG A 354 0.27 -12.96 -11.53
CA ARG A 354 0.60 -14.35 -11.88
C ARG A 354 -0.58 -15.28 -11.63
N GLU A 355 -1.19 -15.18 -10.44
CA GLU A 355 -2.37 -15.98 -10.07
C GLU A 355 -3.49 -15.82 -11.12
N GLY A 356 -3.78 -14.59 -11.55
CA GLY A 356 -4.79 -14.32 -12.57
C GLY A 356 -4.38 -14.69 -14.01
N SER A 357 -3.10 -14.91 -14.29
CA SER A 357 -2.61 -15.32 -15.61
C SER A 357 -2.51 -16.84 -15.77
N GLY A 358 -2.92 -17.61 -14.74
CA GLY A 358 -2.83 -19.07 -14.75
C GLY A 358 -1.41 -19.61 -14.52
N ASP A 359 -0.46 -18.73 -14.22
CA ASP A 359 0.91 -19.10 -13.86
C ASP A 359 0.92 -19.64 -12.43
N VAL A 360 0.96 -20.98 -12.32
CA VAL A 360 1.15 -21.66 -11.05
C VAL A 360 2.62 -21.49 -10.63
N CYS A 361 2.84 -20.83 -9.50
CA CYS A 361 4.13 -20.36 -9.00
C CYS A 361 5.34 -21.29 -9.28
N GLY A 362 6.29 -20.79 -10.08
CA GLY A 362 7.71 -21.17 -9.93
C GLY A 362 8.28 -20.64 -8.60
N SER A 363 9.24 -21.38 -8.03
CA SER A 363 9.85 -21.22 -6.69
C SER A 363 9.99 -19.79 -6.16
N SER A 364 8.95 -19.30 -5.47
CA SER A 364 9.06 -18.19 -4.51
C SER A 364 9.84 -18.67 -3.28
N ARG A 365 10.65 -17.79 -2.67
CA ARG A 365 11.46 -18.14 -1.48
C ARG A 365 10.57 -18.30 -0.24
N LEU A 366 9.44 -17.60 -0.17
CA LEU A 366 8.30 -17.97 0.66
C LEU A 366 7.27 -18.70 -0.22
N ALA A 367 7.12 -20.01 -0.02
CA ALA A 367 6.17 -20.84 -0.73
C ALA A 367 4.77 -20.23 -0.67
N LEU A 368 4.32 -19.67 -1.79
CA LEU A 368 2.99 -19.11 -1.93
C LEU A 368 2.32 -19.78 -3.11
N CYS A 369 1.82 -21.00 -2.89
CA CYS A 369 0.50 -21.44 -3.32
C CYS A 369 0.26 -22.89 -2.88
N HIS A 370 -1.02 -23.20 -2.61
CA HIS A 370 -1.56 -24.51 -2.29
C HIS A 370 -1.05 -25.63 -3.21
N SER A 371 -0.30 -26.57 -2.65
CA SER A 371 -0.68 -27.97 -2.76
C SER A 371 -0.45 -28.62 -1.40
N SER A 372 -1.46 -29.29 -0.87
CA SER A 372 -1.40 -29.98 0.42
C SER A 372 -0.45 -31.19 0.44
N SER A 373 0.49 -31.30 -0.50
CA SER A 373 1.21 -32.54 -0.78
C SER A 373 2.72 -32.42 -0.99
N SER A 374 3.36 -31.24 -0.93
CA SER A 374 4.80 -31.15 -1.15
C SER A 374 5.54 -30.17 -0.25
N CYS A 375 5.54 -30.46 1.06
CA CYS A 375 6.63 -30.05 1.96
C CYS A 375 7.45 -31.29 2.31
N SER A 376 8.25 -31.78 1.36
CA SER A 376 9.27 -32.80 1.64
C SER A 376 10.60 -32.09 1.92
N ALA A 377 11.13 -32.35 3.12
CA ALA A 377 12.37 -31.83 3.66
C ALA A 377 13.53 -31.85 2.64
N ALA A 378 13.84 -30.70 2.06
CA ALA A 378 15.13 -30.46 1.40
C ALA A 378 16.08 -29.86 2.45
N GLY A 379 17.13 -30.62 2.77
CA GLY A 379 18.09 -30.33 3.82
C GLY A 379 18.72 -28.94 3.70
N GLY A 380 18.46 -28.12 4.70
CA GLY A 380 19.04 -26.80 4.93
C GLY A 380 18.33 -26.18 6.11
N ASN A 381 19.04 -25.89 7.19
CA ASN A 381 18.52 -25.47 8.52
C ASN A 381 17.67 -24.19 8.53
N TRP A 382 17.35 -23.60 7.37
CA TRP A 382 16.58 -22.37 7.24
C TRP A 382 15.17 -22.56 6.65
N ASN A 383 14.91 -23.67 5.94
CA ASN A 383 13.65 -23.85 5.19
C ASN A 383 12.53 -24.57 5.99
N GLY A 384 12.89 -25.31 7.05
CA GLY A 384 11.94 -26.15 7.79
C GLY A 384 10.99 -25.38 8.72
N LEU A 385 11.48 -24.33 9.40
CA LEU A 385 10.65 -23.50 10.28
C LEU A 385 9.78 -22.50 9.49
N PHE A 386 10.24 -22.07 8.31
CA PHE A 386 9.53 -21.11 7.47
C PHE A 386 8.26 -21.70 6.84
N CYS A 387 8.27 -22.95 6.37
CA CYS A 387 7.11 -23.58 5.76
C CYS A 387 5.96 -23.89 6.75
N GLN A 388 6.26 -24.24 8.02
CA GLN A 388 5.21 -24.57 8.99
C GLN A 388 4.47 -23.35 9.54
N LYS A 389 5.13 -22.19 9.67
CA LYS A 389 4.47 -20.95 10.12
C LYS A 389 3.72 -20.21 9.00
N HIS A 390 4.09 -20.42 7.73
CA HIS A 390 3.44 -19.79 6.58
C HIS A 390 2.09 -20.41 6.15
N ALA A 391 1.74 -21.60 6.62
CA ALA A 391 0.39 -22.15 6.42
C ALA A 391 -0.71 -21.24 7.01
N VAL A 392 -0.36 -20.38 7.98
CA VAL A 392 -1.24 -19.38 8.62
C VAL A 392 -1.50 -18.15 7.72
N TYR A 393 -0.71 -17.96 6.65
CA TYR A 393 -0.98 -16.94 5.63
C TYR A 393 -2.14 -17.34 4.68
N MET A 394 -2.58 -18.61 4.71
CA MET A 394 -3.46 -19.20 3.69
C MET A 394 -4.69 -19.96 4.23
N ASN A 395 -5.01 -19.85 5.51
CA ASN A 395 -6.32 -20.25 6.03
C ASN A 395 -7.13 -19.02 6.40
#